data_AF-A0AAV5RKV1-F1
#
_entry.id   AF-A0AAV5RKV1-F1
#
_cell.length_a   1.000
_cell.length_b   1.000
_cell.length_c   1.000
_cell.angle_alpha   90.00
_cell.angle_beta   90.00
_cell.angle_gamma   90.00
#
_symmetry.space_group_name_H-M   'P 1'
#
loop_
_entity.id
_entity.type
_entity.pdbx_description
1 polymer ?
#
loop_
_entity_poly.entity_id
_entity_poly.type
_entity_poly.pdbx_seq_one_letter_code
_entity_poly.pdbx_strand_id
1 'polypeptide(L)'
;MSKAESLYFQSTTLLPLKPNQEPARIHLSCVTAKEMLSSMPIPTPDISRPPIPPTQYKKLLNQFRAALLPNNAVIEEPKTPRRKRTARMKPSNFSELELGVDFDDDDNYVDNHLTGAEFKDQTSEDENYELQFSTPRKRAPITARFGSPSPRKSLTRSPRKGVPPPNKALIETLGLQMGIQKVTIDAVIHAYNVYIGMVKDSWGLLYGLFIVIVERVEPRLGTSNENSISKVFRSNSLPQDIDTHEWRSWCERIIAGQTWICQIAQNSEKSPDLLGSAGGWGLGVEFSL
;
A
#
# COMPACT_ATOMS: atom_id res chain seq x y z
N MET A 1 -27.14 40.13 -4.28
CA MET A 1 -26.83 39.01 -5.19
C MET A 1 -25.54 38.36 -4.73
N SER A 2 -25.54 37.04 -4.51
CA SER A 2 -24.34 36.31 -4.15
C SER A 2 -23.34 36.30 -5.34
N LYS A 3 -22.04 36.20 -5.07
CA LYS A 3 -21.03 36.13 -6.14
C LYS A 3 -21.27 34.93 -7.06
N ALA A 4 -21.77 33.82 -6.50
CA ALA A 4 -22.14 32.62 -7.24
C ALA A 4 -23.31 32.86 -8.22
N GLU A 5 -24.34 33.61 -7.82
CA GLU A 5 -25.43 34.01 -8.74
C GLU A 5 -24.91 34.86 -9.90
N SER A 6 -24.05 35.84 -9.61
CA SER A 6 -23.45 36.68 -10.64
C SER A 6 -22.64 35.86 -11.65
N LEU A 7 -21.81 34.91 -11.17
CA LEU A 7 -21.06 34.00 -12.04
C LEU A 7 -21.98 33.05 -12.81
N TYR A 8 -23.09 32.60 -12.21
CA TYR A 8 -24.07 31.76 -12.88
C TYR A 8 -24.68 32.49 -14.09
N PHE A 9 -25.19 33.71 -13.91
CA PHE A 9 -25.75 34.52 -15.01
C PHE A 9 -24.70 34.91 -16.06
N GLN A 10 -23.46 35.20 -15.63
CA GLN A 10 -22.38 35.47 -16.58
C GLN A 10 -22.04 34.22 -17.40
N SER A 11 -22.08 33.04 -16.78
CA SER A 11 -21.77 31.79 -17.47
C SER A 11 -22.81 31.40 -18.52
N THR A 12 -24.09 31.72 -18.32
CA THR A 12 -25.15 31.36 -19.29
C THR A 12 -24.98 32.12 -20.60
N THR A 13 -24.39 33.32 -20.55
CA THR A 13 -24.10 34.14 -21.74
C THR A 13 -22.75 33.78 -22.38
N LEU A 14 -21.70 33.54 -21.58
CA LEU A 14 -20.34 33.32 -22.10
C LEU A 14 -20.02 31.86 -22.43
N LEU A 15 -20.66 30.90 -21.77
CA LEU A 15 -20.35 29.48 -21.92
C LEU A 15 -21.64 28.66 -22.11
N PRO A 16 -22.11 28.49 -23.36
CA PRO A 16 -23.26 27.64 -23.63
C PRO A 16 -22.90 26.17 -23.33
N LEU A 17 -23.56 25.59 -22.33
CA LEU A 17 -23.37 24.20 -21.95
C LEU A 17 -24.40 23.32 -22.65
N LYS A 18 -24.09 22.03 -22.79
CA LYS A 18 -25.08 21.07 -23.29
C LYS A 18 -26.19 20.85 -22.26
N PRO A 19 -27.41 20.46 -22.67
CA PRO A 19 -28.52 20.22 -21.72
C PRO A 19 -28.18 19.24 -20.60
N ASN A 20 -27.38 18.21 -20.88
CA ASN A 20 -26.93 17.23 -19.89
C ASN A 20 -25.84 17.76 -18.93
N GLN A 21 -25.28 18.94 -19.19
CA GLN A 21 -24.25 19.60 -18.39
C GLN A 21 -24.79 20.77 -17.58
N GLU A 22 -25.98 21.27 -17.91
CA GLU A 22 -26.63 22.38 -17.19
C GLU A 22 -26.77 22.17 -15.67
N PRO A 23 -27.10 20.96 -15.17
CA PRO A 23 -27.14 20.72 -13.72
C PRO A 23 -25.81 21.00 -13.01
N ALA A 24 -24.67 20.91 -13.72
CA ALA A 24 -23.35 21.20 -13.17
C ALA A 24 -23.05 22.70 -13.05
N ARG A 25 -23.77 23.56 -13.78
CA ARG A 25 -23.46 25.01 -13.88
C ARG A 25 -23.49 25.72 -12.53
N ILE A 26 -24.49 25.40 -11.70
CA ILE A 26 -24.59 25.98 -10.36
C ILE A 26 -23.43 25.56 -9.47
N HIS A 27 -23.04 24.28 -9.52
CA HIS A 27 -21.92 23.75 -8.75
C HIS A 27 -20.59 24.38 -9.18
N LEU A 28 -20.36 24.51 -10.50
CA LEU A 28 -19.20 25.18 -11.07
C LEU A 28 -19.12 26.66 -10.63
N SER A 29 -20.27 27.35 -10.60
CA SER A 29 -20.35 28.75 -10.16
C SER A 29 -20.01 28.91 -8.68
N CYS A 30 -20.50 28.01 -7.82
CA CYS A 30 -20.18 28.00 -6.39
C CYS A 30 -18.68 27.73 -6.13
N VAL A 31 -18.10 26.74 -6.81
CA VAL A 31 -16.67 26.40 -6.69
C VAL A 31 -15.81 27.58 -7.15
N THR A 32 -16.13 28.19 -8.29
CA THR A 32 -15.38 29.32 -8.84
C THR A 32 -15.52 30.56 -7.94
N ALA A 33 -16.71 30.83 -7.40
CA ALA A 33 -16.92 31.92 -6.44
C ALA A 33 -16.07 31.74 -5.18
N LYS A 34 -15.97 30.50 -4.67
CA LYS A 34 -15.12 30.17 -3.52
C LYS A 34 -13.65 30.42 -3.81
N GLU A 35 -13.15 30.04 -4.99
CA GLU A 35 -11.76 30.30 -5.40
C GLU A 35 -11.42 31.79 -5.42
N MET A 36 -12.38 32.63 -5.85
CA MET A 36 -12.22 34.09 -5.81
C MET A 36 -12.20 34.67 -4.39
N LEU A 37 -12.86 34.00 -3.44
CA LEU A 37 -12.98 34.43 -2.03
C LEU A 37 -11.94 33.73 -1.13
N SER A 38 -10.79 33.35 -1.68
CA SER A 38 -9.72 32.55 -1.07
C SER A 38 -9.25 32.97 0.34
N SER A 39 -9.65 34.16 0.82
CA SER A 39 -9.42 34.64 2.19
C SER A 39 -10.40 34.10 3.24
N MET A 40 -11.50 33.43 2.88
CA MET A 40 -12.50 32.94 3.83
C MET A 40 -12.53 31.41 3.94
N PRO A 41 -12.53 30.84 5.17
CA PRO A 41 -12.66 29.41 5.40
C PRO A 41 -14.10 28.95 5.17
N ILE A 42 -14.54 28.99 3.92
CA ILE A 42 -15.85 28.47 3.50
C ILE A 42 -15.72 26.94 3.41
N PRO A 43 -16.69 26.15 3.89
CA PRO A 43 -16.69 24.69 3.72
C PRO A 43 -16.49 24.31 2.25
N THR A 44 -15.71 23.27 1.96
CA THR A 44 -15.58 22.74 0.60
C THR A 44 -16.90 22.14 0.17
N PRO A 45 -17.48 22.58 -0.96
CA PRO A 45 -18.65 21.90 -1.50
C PRO A 45 -18.27 20.45 -1.74
N ASP A 46 -19.13 19.52 -1.35
CA ASP A 46 -18.85 18.10 -1.44
C ASP A 46 -18.76 17.68 -2.92
N ILE A 47 -17.52 17.52 -3.40
CA ILE A 47 -17.22 17.11 -4.78
C ILE A 47 -17.37 15.58 -4.93
N SER A 48 -17.75 14.84 -3.89
CA SER A 48 -17.89 13.38 -3.97
C SER A 48 -19.05 12.92 -4.87
N ARG A 49 -20.07 13.77 -5.05
CA ARG A 49 -21.26 13.48 -5.87
C ARG A 49 -21.54 14.59 -6.88
N PRO A 50 -20.64 14.81 -7.85
CA PRO A 50 -20.89 15.80 -8.88
C PRO A 50 -22.09 15.36 -9.73
N PRO A 51 -22.91 16.30 -10.23
CA PRO A 51 -24.10 15.98 -11.05
C PRO A 51 -23.74 15.37 -12.42
N ILE A 52 -22.46 15.33 -12.76
CA ILE A 52 -21.91 14.78 -13.99
C ILE A 52 -20.65 13.96 -13.68
N PRO A 53 -20.21 13.05 -14.56
CA PRO A 53 -19.02 12.24 -14.34
C PRO A 53 -17.78 13.09 -13.99
N PRO A 54 -16.94 12.67 -13.03
CA PRO A 54 -15.83 13.49 -12.52
C PRO A 54 -14.85 13.95 -13.61
N THR A 55 -14.64 13.14 -14.64
CA THR A 55 -13.76 13.46 -15.77
C THR A 55 -14.31 14.61 -16.62
N GLN A 56 -15.63 14.67 -16.82
CA GLN A 56 -16.30 15.76 -17.52
C GLN A 56 -16.35 17.01 -16.65
N TYR A 57 -16.60 16.83 -15.35
CA TYR A 57 -16.63 17.94 -14.38
C TYR A 57 -15.32 18.73 -14.38
N LYS A 58 -14.17 18.05 -14.30
CA LYS A 58 -12.85 18.70 -14.34
C LYS A 58 -12.64 19.52 -15.61
N LYS A 59 -13.03 18.98 -16.77
CA LYS A 59 -12.94 19.69 -18.06
C LYS A 59 -13.81 20.94 -18.09
N LEU A 60 -15.06 20.84 -17.63
CA LEU A 60 -15.97 21.98 -17.56
C LEU A 60 -15.48 23.05 -16.58
N LEU A 61 -14.92 22.64 -15.44
CA LEU A 61 -14.35 23.57 -14.46
C LEU A 61 -13.19 24.38 -15.05
N ASN A 62 -12.30 23.74 -15.80
CA ASN A 62 -11.21 24.44 -16.49
C ASN A 62 -11.74 25.42 -17.54
N GLN A 63 -12.78 25.04 -18.30
CA GLN A 63 -13.44 25.94 -19.26
C GLN A 63 -14.12 27.12 -18.55
N PHE A 64 -14.76 26.87 -17.42
CA PHE A 64 -15.41 27.90 -16.59
C PHE A 64 -14.38 28.92 -16.08
N ARG A 65 -13.24 28.45 -15.56
CA ARG A 65 -12.16 29.32 -15.09
C ARG A 65 -11.60 30.16 -16.23
N ALA A 66 -11.32 29.55 -17.37
CA ALA A 66 -10.84 30.27 -18.55
C ALA A 66 -11.81 31.35 -19.05
N ALA A 67 -13.12 31.09 -19.01
CA ALA A 67 -14.13 32.02 -19.51
C ALA A 67 -14.47 33.16 -18.53
N LEU A 68 -14.48 32.87 -17.22
CA LEU A 68 -14.98 33.82 -16.20
C LEU A 68 -13.88 34.50 -15.38
N LEU A 69 -12.66 33.96 -15.36
CA LEU A 69 -11.54 34.49 -14.58
C LEU A 69 -10.42 34.94 -15.53
N PRO A 70 -10.46 36.17 -16.07
CA PRO A 70 -9.50 36.64 -17.06
C PRO A 70 -8.04 36.67 -16.54
N ASN A 71 -7.85 36.79 -15.23
CA ASN A 71 -6.52 36.81 -14.61
C ASN A 71 -5.94 35.41 -14.34
N ASN A 72 -6.74 34.35 -14.43
CA ASN A 72 -6.25 32.97 -14.39
C ASN A 72 -5.90 32.53 -15.81
N ALA A 73 -5.03 33.31 -16.46
CA ALA A 73 -4.50 33.00 -17.78
C ALA A 73 -4.03 31.54 -17.77
N VAL A 74 -4.71 30.76 -18.60
CA VAL A 74 -4.62 29.32 -18.74
C VAL A 74 -3.15 28.89 -18.66
N ILE A 75 -2.77 28.24 -17.55
CA ILE A 75 -1.62 27.35 -17.55
C ILE A 75 -2.02 26.26 -18.52
N GLU A 76 -1.62 26.39 -19.79
CA GLU A 76 -1.87 25.37 -20.80
C GLU A 76 -1.42 24.03 -20.20
N GLU A 77 -2.37 23.10 -20.04
CA GLU A 77 -2.03 21.74 -19.64
C GLU A 77 -0.91 21.29 -20.59
N PRO A 78 0.26 20.89 -20.07
CA PRO A 78 1.40 20.59 -20.92
C PRO A 78 0.94 19.55 -21.92
N LYS A 79 0.91 19.92 -23.21
CA LYS A 79 0.61 19.01 -24.31
C LYS A 79 1.70 17.94 -24.29
N THR A 80 1.47 16.87 -23.53
CA THR A 80 2.33 15.70 -23.55
C THR A 80 2.39 15.26 -25.00
N PRO A 81 3.59 15.16 -25.62
CA PRO A 81 3.72 14.79 -27.01
C PRO A 81 3.00 13.47 -27.19
N ARG A 82 1.85 13.53 -27.88
CA ARG A 82 1.03 12.37 -28.17
C ARG A 82 1.90 11.43 -28.99
N ARG A 83 2.47 10.43 -28.32
CA ARG A 83 3.32 9.41 -28.92
C ARG A 83 2.58 8.89 -30.16
N LYS A 84 3.03 9.32 -31.34
CA LYS A 84 2.54 8.79 -32.62
C LYS A 84 2.71 7.28 -32.48
N ARG A 85 1.60 6.54 -32.38
CA ARG A 85 1.62 5.09 -32.57
C ARG A 85 2.18 4.91 -33.97
N THR A 86 3.47 4.62 -34.06
CA THR A 86 4.05 4.05 -35.27
C THR A 86 3.17 2.87 -35.63
N ALA A 87 2.53 2.96 -36.79
CA ALA A 87 1.72 1.90 -37.34
C ALA A 87 2.57 0.62 -37.26
N ARG A 88 2.14 -0.32 -36.41
CA ARG A 88 2.74 -1.63 -36.32
C ARG A 88 2.46 -2.26 -37.68
N MET A 89 3.44 -2.20 -38.58
CA MET A 89 3.38 -2.94 -39.83
C MET A 89 3.10 -4.40 -39.46
N LYS A 90 1.97 -4.91 -39.94
CA LYS A 90 1.67 -6.34 -39.89
C LYS A 90 2.79 -7.02 -40.69
N PRO A 91 3.59 -7.93 -40.09
CA PRO A 91 4.40 -8.81 -40.91
C PRO A 91 3.44 -9.65 -41.75
N SER A 92 3.45 -9.40 -43.04
CA SER A 92 2.86 -10.26 -44.06
C SER A 92 3.60 -11.60 -44.07
N ASN A 93 2.83 -12.67 -44.05
CA ASN A 93 3.14 -14.02 -44.53
C ASN A 93 4.48 -14.61 -44.09
N PHE A 94 4.43 -15.37 -42.99
CA PHE A 94 5.26 -16.57 -42.87
C PHE A 94 4.34 -17.77 -43.02
N SER A 95 4.47 -18.43 -44.16
CA SER A 95 3.74 -19.64 -44.50
C SER A 95 4.04 -20.74 -43.49
N GLU A 96 2.98 -21.21 -42.83
CA GLU A 96 2.50 -22.58 -42.97
C GLU A 96 3.60 -23.62 -43.28
N LEU A 97 4.11 -24.23 -42.22
CA LEU A 97 4.70 -25.55 -42.26
C LEU A 97 4.11 -26.31 -41.07
N GLU A 98 2.99 -26.97 -41.35
CA GLU A 98 2.34 -27.92 -40.47
C GLU A 98 3.30 -29.10 -40.23
N LEU A 99 3.72 -29.27 -38.98
CA LEU A 99 4.27 -30.52 -38.49
C LEU A 99 3.29 -31.00 -37.42
N GLY A 100 2.36 -31.85 -37.86
CA GLY A 100 1.48 -32.61 -37.00
C GLY A 100 2.30 -33.51 -36.09
N VAL A 101 2.03 -33.42 -34.79
CA VAL A 101 2.40 -34.44 -33.82
C VAL A 101 1.10 -34.77 -33.10
N ASP A 102 0.48 -35.85 -33.55
CA ASP A 102 -0.62 -36.50 -32.87
C ASP A 102 -0.09 -37.02 -31.52
N PHE A 103 -0.71 -36.57 -30.43
CA PHE A 103 -0.50 -37.14 -29.10
C PHE A 103 -1.87 -37.62 -28.62
N ASP A 104 -2.17 -38.86 -29.02
CA ASP A 104 -3.19 -39.69 -28.39
C ASP A 104 -2.68 -40.18 -27.03
N ASP A 105 -3.64 -40.31 -26.10
CA ASP A 105 -3.72 -41.24 -24.97
C ASP A 105 -2.48 -41.54 -24.12
N ASP A 106 -2.57 -41.32 -22.80
CA ASP A 106 -2.89 -42.45 -21.91
C ASP A 106 -3.06 -42.02 -20.44
N ASP A 107 -4.07 -42.63 -19.84
CA ASP A 107 -4.32 -42.70 -18.41
C ASP A 107 -3.16 -43.38 -17.65
N ASN A 108 -2.69 -42.81 -16.53
CA ASN A 108 -2.20 -43.63 -15.42
C ASN A 108 -2.08 -42.89 -14.08
N TYR A 109 -3.09 -43.08 -13.24
CA TYR A 109 -2.97 -43.70 -11.90
C TYR A 109 -1.56 -43.78 -11.30
N VAL A 110 -1.30 -43.06 -10.20
CA VAL A 110 -0.66 -43.64 -9.00
C VAL A 110 -1.19 -42.94 -7.75
N ASP A 111 -2.02 -43.69 -7.03
CA ASP A 111 -2.34 -43.57 -5.62
C ASP A 111 -1.08 -43.80 -4.75
N ASN A 112 -0.86 -43.00 -3.70
CA ASN A 112 0.10 -43.36 -2.66
C ASN A 112 -0.22 -42.68 -1.32
N HIS A 113 -1.03 -43.40 -0.55
CA HIS A 113 -0.85 -43.74 0.87
C HIS A 113 0.14 -42.93 1.74
N LEU A 114 -0.44 -42.33 2.79
CA LEU A 114 -0.24 -42.70 4.21
C LEU A 114 1.16 -43.13 4.67
N THR A 115 1.83 -42.28 5.47
CA THR A 115 2.68 -42.63 6.64
C THR A 115 2.87 -41.33 7.42
N GLY A 116 2.51 -41.17 8.70
CA GLY A 116 2.69 -42.11 9.80
C GLY A 116 4.11 -41.94 10.37
N ALA A 117 4.43 -40.79 10.96
CA ALA A 117 5.66 -40.60 11.71
C ALA A 117 5.32 -40.20 13.14
N GLU A 118 5.39 -41.23 13.98
CA GLU A 118 5.20 -41.22 15.42
C GLU A 118 6.20 -40.31 16.12
N PHE A 119 5.67 -39.67 17.15
CA PHE A 119 6.34 -39.00 18.24
C PHE A 119 7.16 -40.02 19.03
N LYS A 120 8.46 -39.79 19.23
CA LYS A 120 9.25 -40.44 20.28
C LYS A 120 9.92 -39.40 21.15
N ASP A 121 9.36 -39.25 22.36
CA ASP A 121 10.08 -38.81 23.54
C ASP A 121 11.26 -39.76 23.80
N GLN A 122 12.44 -39.20 24.00
CA GLN A 122 13.53 -39.86 24.69
C GLN A 122 14.32 -38.82 25.50
N THR A 123 13.88 -38.69 26.74
CA THR A 123 14.72 -38.40 27.90
C THR A 123 15.79 -39.47 28.06
N SER A 124 17.06 -39.09 28.22
CA SER A 124 18.00 -39.80 29.08
C SER A 124 19.21 -38.92 29.39
N GLU A 125 19.46 -38.82 30.68
CA GLU A 125 20.61 -38.21 31.35
C GLU A 125 21.88 -39.05 31.15
N ASP A 126 23.01 -38.35 31.32
CA ASP A 126 24.29 -38.76 31.90
C ASP A 126 25.29 -39.73 31.24
N GLU A 127 26.55 -39.37 31.53
CA GLU A 127 27.83 -40.09 31.47
C GLU A 127 28.57 -40.09 30.10
N ASN A 128 29.66 -39.34 29.93
CA ASN A 128 31.02 -39.52 30.47
C ASN A 128 31.79 -40.71 29.87
N TYR A 129 32.47 -40.53 28.72
CA TYR A 129 33.53 -41.42 28.28
C TYR A 129 34.64 -40.68 27.50
N GLU A 130 35.76 -40.49 28.19
CA GLU A 130 37.12 -40.84 27.77
C GLU A 130 37.71 -40.30 26.44
N LEU A 131 38.71 -39.41 26.61
CA LEU A 131 39.66 -38.97 25.59
C LEU A 131 40.42 -40.15 24.97
N GLN A 132 40.16 -40.43 23.69
CA GLN A 132 41.06 -41.23 22.86
C GLN A 132 41.71 -40.35 21.78
N PHE A 133 43.01 -40.10 21.94
CA PHE A 133 43.88 -39.52 20.93
C PHE A 133 44.06 -40.52 19.77
N SER A 134 43.33 -40.29 18.68
CA SER A 134 43.51 -41.03 17.43
C SER A 134 44.38 -40.25 16.44
N THR A 135 45.45 -40.92 16.04
CA THR A 135 46.51 -40.65 15.05
C THR A 135 46.28 -39.61 13.92
N PRO A 136 47.36 -38.96 13.42
CA PRO A 136 47.28 -38.01 12.33
C PRO A 136 47.06 -38.72 10.99
N ARG A 137 45.79 -38.88 10.61
CA ARG A 137 45.39 -39.33 9.28
C ARG A 137 45.64 -38.17 8.30
N LYS A 138 46.59 -38.33 7.37
CA LYS A 138 46.82 -37.40 6.24
C LYS A 138 45.51 -37.18 5.49
N ARG A 139 44.85 -36.05 5.78
CA ARG A 139 43.63 -35.62 5.09
C ARG A 139 44.05 -35.16 3.70
N ALA A 140 43.47 -35.78 2.67
CA ALA A 140 43.48 -35.24 1.32
C ALA A 140 42.98 -33.79 1.36
N PRO A 141 43.47 -32.90 0.48
CA PRO A 141 43.02 -31.51 0.45
C PRO A 141 41.52 -31.50 0.17
N ILE A 142 40.75 -31.16 1.22
CA ILE A 142 39.35 -30.78 1.09
C ILE A 142 39.41 -29.47 0.30
N THR A 143 39.26 -29.56 -1.02
CA THR A 143 38.85 -28.41 -1.81
C THR A 143 37.48 -28.04 -1.27
N ALA A 144 37.48 -27.11 -0.30
CA ALA A 144 36.29 -26.44 0.15
C ALA A 144 35.66 -25.85 -1.10
N ARG A 145 34.65 -26.54 -1.63
CA ARG A 145 33.69 -25.94 -2.53
C ARG A 145 33.04 -24.86 -1.69
N PHE A 146 33.61 -23.66 -1.75
CA PHE A 146 32.95 -22.44 -1.36
C PHE A 146 31.65 -22.44 -2.14
N GLY A 147 30.59 -22.92 -1.50
CA GLY A 147 29.26 -22.88 -2.06
C GLY A 147 29.01 -21.41 -2.38
N SER A 148 28.94 -21.10 -3.67
CA SER A 148 28.57 -19.76 -4.12
C SER A 148 27.35 -19.34 -3.31
N PRO A 149 27.40 -18.21 -2.60
CA PRO A 149 26.27 -17.76 -1.80
C PRO A 149 25.05 -17.76 -2.71
N SER A 150 24.08 -18.60 -2.36
CA SER A 150 22.84 -18.76 -3.13
C SER A 150 22.29 -17.36 -3.39
N PRO A 151 21.97 -17.00 -4.66
CA PRO A 151 21.56 -15.65 -5.01
C PRO A 151 20.43 -15.24 -4.06
N ARG A 152 20.72 -14.27 -3.19
CA ARG A 152 19.71 -13.76 -2.24
C ARG A 152 18.54 -13.30 -3.08
N LYS A 153 17.40 -13.98 -2.94
CA LYS A 153 16.13 -13.58 -3.56
C LYS A 153 15.95 -12.11 -3.23
N SER A 154 16.04 -11.28 -4.27
CA SER A 154 15.97 -9.85 -4.10
C SER A 154 14.54 -9.49 -3.69
N LEU A 155 14.41 -8.55 -2.75
CA LEU A 155 13.17 -7.86 -2.35
C LEU A 155 12.38 -7.25 -3.53
N THR A 156 12.91 -7.36 -4.73
CA THR A 156 12.28 -7.02 -6.00
C THR A 156 11.40 -8.15 -6.52
N ARG A 157 10.48 -8.66 -5.70
CA ARG A 157 9.27 -9.24 -6.30
C ARG A 157 8.65 -8.17 -7.20
N SER A 158 8.24 -8.57 -8.39
CA SER A 158 7.60 -7.69 -9.37
C SER A 158 6.45 -6.96 -8.67
N PRO A 159 6.27 -5.64 -8.87
CA PRO A 159 5.10 -4.94 -8.36
C PRO A 159 3.85 -5.73 -8.74
N ARG A 160 2.99 -6.06 -7.77
CA ARG A 160 1.76 -6.80 -8.05
C ARG A 160 0.94 -5.94 -9.01
N LYS A 161 0.69 -6.47 -10.22
CA LYS A 161 -0.06 -5.74 -11.24
C LYS A 161 -1.48 -5.46 -10.74
N GLY A 162 -1.88 -4.20 -10.73
CA GLY A 162 -3.26 -3.78 -10.52
C GLY A 162 -3.64 -3.33 -9.10
N VAL A 163 -2.75 -3.47 -8.10
CA VAL A 163 -3.04 -2.95 -6.76
C VAL A 163 -2.40 -1.56 -6.62
N PRO A 164 -3.18 -0.49 -6.40
CA PRO A 164 -2.61 0.83 -6.17
C PRO A 164 -1.81 0.85 -4.84
N PRO A 165 -0.80 1.72 -4.72
CA PRO A 165 -0.10 1.90 -3.45
C PRO A 165 -1.05 2.47 -2.40
N PRO A 166 -0.89 2.12 -1.11
CA PRO A 166 -1.71 2.65 -0.04
C PRO A 166 -1.57 4.16 0.04
N ASN A 167 -2.72 4.86 0.13
CA ASN A 167 -2.76 6.30 0.33
C ASN A 167 -2.74 6.63 1.83
N LYS A 168 -2.48 7.90 2.16
CA LYS A 168 -2.41 8.36 3.55
C LYS A 168 -3.69 8.03 4.35
N ALA A 169 -4.87 8.30 3.79
CA ALA A 169 -6.15 8.09 4.47
C ALA A 169 -6.37 6.61 4.83
N LEU A 170 -5.93 5.69 3.97
CA LEU A 170 -6.00 4.25 4.22
C LEU A 170 -5.04 3.83 5.34
N ILE A 171 -3.82 4.36 5.37
CA ILE A 171 -2.86 4.09 6.46
C ILE A 171 -3.44 4.57 7.80
N GLU A 172 -4.05 5.76 7.82
CA GLU A 172 -4.75 6.27 9.02
C GLU A 172 -5.89 5.34 9.45
N THR A 173 -6.70 4.88 8.50
CA THR A 173 -7.83 3.99 8.76
C THR A 173 -7.36 2.65 9.34
N LEU A 174 -6.31 2.06 8.75
CA LEU A 174 -5.71 0.82 9.24
C LEU A 174 -5.16 0.97 10.66
N GLY A 175 -4.44 2.07 10.93
CA GLY A 175 -3.90 2.32 12.26
C GLY A 175 -4.99 2.49 13.33
N LEU A 176 -6.05 3.23 13.01
CA LEU A 176 -7.20 3.42 13.91
C LEU A 176 -7.94 2.10 14.15
N GLN A 177 -8.13 1.27 13.13
CA GLN A 177 -8.74 -0.07 13.26
C GLN A 177 -7.93 -1.00 14.18
N MET A 178 -6.61 -0.80 14.27
CA MET A 178 -5.72 -1.55 15.17
C MET A 178 -5.66 -0.97 16.59
N GLY A 179 -6.32 0.17 16.86
CA GLY A 179 -6.25 0.84 18.14
C GLY A 179 -4.91 1.52 18.43
N ILE A 180 -4.12 1.81 17.40
CA ILE A 180 -2.80 2.45 17.52
C ILE A 180 -2.99 3.96 17.76
N GLN A 181 -2.11 4.57 18.57
CA GLN A 181 -2.23 6.02 18.81
C GLN A 181 -1.89 6.82 17.54
N LYS A 182 -2.52 7.99 17.39
CA LYS A 182 -2.32 8.86 16.23
C LYS A 182 -0.85 9.24 16.01
N VAL A 183 -0.08 9.46 17.07
CA VAL A 183 1.36 9.78 16.98
C VAL A 183 2.14 8.66 16.30
N THR A 184 1.82 7.40 16.62
CA THR A 184 2.42 6.21 16.03
C THR A 184 1.97 6.03 14.57
N ILE A 185 0.70 6.32 14.25
CA ILE A 185 0.21 6.33 12.86
C ILE A 185 0.96 7.38 12.02
N ASP A 186 1.13 8.59 12.56
CA ASP A 186 1.87 9.66 11.89
C ASP A 186 3.34 9.27 11.64
N ALA A 187 3.96 8.55 12.60
CA ALA A 187 5.28 7.96 12.45
C ALA A 187 5.36 6.94 11.30
N VAL A 188 4.35 6.06 11.17
CA VAL A 188 4.24 5.09 10.07
C VAL A 188 4.09 5.81 8.73
N ILE A 189 3.22 6.82 8.64
CA ILE A 189 3.01 7.61 7.41
C ILE A 189 4.31 8.32 7.00
N HIS A 190 5.01 8.91 7.97
CA HIS A 190 6.29 9.56 7.73
C HIS A 190 7.32 8.57 7.17
N ALA A 191 7.54 7.43 7.84
CA ALA A 191 8.47 6.40 7.37
C ALA A 191 8.09 5.87 5.98
N TYR A 192 6.80 5.63 5.75
CA TYR A 192 6.31 5.11 4.48
C TYR A 192 6.66 6.08 3.33
N ASN A 193 6.40 7.38 3.50
CA ASN A 193 6.72 8.39 2.48
C ASN A 193 8.24 8.51 2.21
N VAL A 194 9.07 8.33 3.25
CA VAL A 194 10.54 8.36 3.10
C VAL A 194 11.04 7.14 2.32
N TYR A 195 10.53 5.95 2.60
CA TYR A 195 11.09 4.69 2.09
C TYR A 195 10.36 4.10 0.87
N ILE A 196 9.17 4.60 0.51
CA ILE A 196 8.39 4.07 -0.62
C ILE A 196 9.14 4.11 -1.96
N GLY A 197 10.02 5.10 -2.16
CA GLY A 197 10.84 5.20 -3.37
C GLY A 197 11.96 4.15 -3.47
N MET A 198 12.28 3.46 -2.37
CA MET A 198 13.38 2.48 -2.31
C MET A 198 12.92 1.04 -2.61
N VAL A 199 11.61 0.80 -2.66
CA VAL A 199 11.04 -0.54 -2.75
C VAL A 199 10.01 -0.63 -3.87
N LYS A 200 9.84 -1.83 -4.43
CA LYS A 200 8.83 -2.10 -5.47
C LYS A 200 7.48 -2.50 -4.92
N ASP A 201 7.47 -3.16 -3.77
CA ASP A 201 6.27 -3.62 -3.08
C ASP A 201 5.93 -2.65 -1.95
N SER A 202 4.98 -1.77 -2.23
CA SER A 202 4.49 -0.77 -1.30
C SER A 202 3.74 -1.38 -0.11
N TRP A 203 3.08 -2.52 -0.31
CA TRP A 203 2.23 -3.14 0.71
C TRP A 203 3.05 -3.90 1.73
N GLY A 204 4.05 -4.64 1.26
CA GLY A 204 5.03 -5.27 2.14
C GLY A 204 5.76 -4.26 3.02
N LEU A 205 6.17 -3.13 2.44
CA LEU A 205 6.76 -2.03 3.20
C LEU A 205 5.82 -1.53 4.29
N LEU A 206 4.58 -1.18 3.94
CA LEU A 206 3.61 -0.67 4.89
C LEU A 206 3.39 -1.65 6.05
N TYR A 207 3.22 -2.93 5.73
CA TYR A 207 3.02 -3.99 6.72
C TYR A 207 4.22 -4.11 7.67
N GLY A 208 5.44 -4.17 7.13
CA GLY A 208 6.65 -4.22 7.95
C GLY A 208 6.85 -2.98 8.82
N LEU A 209 6.52 -1.79 8.31
CA LEU A 209 6.58 -0.54 9.07
C LEU A 209 5.60 -0.55 10.24
N PHE A 210 4.36 -1.02 10.05
CA PHE A 210 3.39 -1.15 11.14
C PHE A 210 3.91 -2.05 12.26
N ILE A 211 4.44 -3.23 11.94
CA ILE A 211 4.99 -4.14 12.95
C ILE A 211 6.13 -3.46 13.71
N VAL A 212 7.15 -2.99 12.98
CA VAL A 212 8.39 -2.52 13.61
C VAL A 212 8.18 -1.21 14.39
N ILE A 213 7.38 -0.28 13.88
CA ILE A 213 7.13 0.99 14.57
C ILE A 213 6.24 0.78 15.78
N VAL A 214 5.19 -0.05 15.70
CA VAL A 214 4.32 -0.34 16.85
C VAL A 214 5.10 -1.06 17.94
N GLU A 215 5.92 -2.06 17.59
CA GLU A 215 6.77 -2.76 18.57
C GLU A 215 7.74 -1.82 19.30
N ARG A 216 8.22 -0.76 18.64
CA ARG A 216 9.16 0.19 19.25
C ARG A 216 8.50 1.35 19.99
N VAL A 217 7.39 1.87 19.51
CA VAL A 217 6.73 3.06 20.09
C VAL A 217 5.70 2.66 21.15
N GLU A 218 5.05 1.52 20.97
CA GLU A 218 3.97 1.02 21.82
C GLU A 218 4.22 -0.46 22.18
N PRO A 219 5.30 -0.78 22.92
CA PRO A 219 5.69 -2.18 23.19
C PRO A 219 4.61 -2.97 23.94
N ARG A 220 3.71 -2.29 24.67
CA ARG A 220 2.55 -2.91 25.33
C ARG A 220 1.58 -3.59 24.36
N LEU A 221 1.54 -3.11 23.12
CA LEU A 221 0.70 -3.67 22.06
C LEU A 221 1.43 -4.73 21.22
N GLY A 222 2.77 -4.70 21.18
CA GLY A 222 3.59 -5.43 20.20
C GLY A 222 3.39 -6.95 20.15
N THR A 223 3.38 -7.65 21.28
CA THR A 223 3.32 -9.13 21.29
C THR A 223 1.94 -9.69 20.95
N SER A 224 0.86 -8.97 21.24
CA SER A 224 -0.50 -9.38 20.86
C SER A 224 -0.85 -8.91 19.44
N ASN A 225 -0.22 -7.83 18.96
CA ASN A 225 -0.65 -7.15 17.74
C ASN A 225 -0.19 -7.78 16.44
N GLU A 226 0.80 -8.67 16.37
CA GLU A 226 1.16 -9.25 15.06
C GLU A 226 -0.05 -9.98 14.42
N ASN A 227 -0.84 -10.67 15.25
CA ASN A 227 -2.10 -11.29 14.83
C ASN A 227 -3.18 -10.25 14.51
N SER A 228 -3.29 -9.17 15.29
CA SER A 228 -4.25 -8.08 15.06
C SER A 228 -3.95 -7.33 13.77
N ILE A 229 -2.69 -6.97 13.53
CA ILE A 229 -2.20 -6.32 12.31
C ILE A 229 -2.50 -7.25 11.13
N SER A 230 -2.11 -8.52 11.21
CA SER A 230 -2.40 -9.50 10.15
C SER A 230 -3.90 -9.66 9.87
N LYS A 231 -4.74 -9.66 10.92
CA LYS A 231 -6.19 -9.74 10.79
C LYS A 231 -6.76 -8.50 10.11
N VAL A 232 -6.38 -7.30 10.55
CA VAL A 232 -6.83 -6.03 9.96
C VAL A 232 -6.40 -5.93 8.50
N PHE A 233 -5.17 -6.34 8.18
CA PHE A 233 -4.71 -6.34 6.78
C PHE A 233 -5.53 -7.33 5.92
N ARG A 234 -5.80 -8.55 6.42
CA ARG A 234 -6.62 -9.54 5.70
C ARG A 234 -8.08 -9.06 5.52
N SER A 235 -8.66 -8.43 6.53
CA SER A 235 -10.05 -7.91 6.48
C SER A 235 -10.24 -6.80 5.45
N ASN A 236 -9.19 -6.04 5.13
CA ASN A 236 -9.24 -4.99 4.12
C ASN A 236 -8.89 -5.48 2.70
N SER A 237 -9.04 -6.79 2.46
CA SER A 237 -8.74 -7.47 1.17
C SER A 237 -7.32 -7.21 0.66
N LEU A 238 -6.37 -7.05 1.58
CA LEU A 238 -4.98 -6.81 1.22
C LEU A 238 -4.29 -8.10 0.78
N PRO A 239 -3.17 -8.00 0.03
CA PRO A 239 -2.51 -9.17 -0.52
C PRO A 239 -2.12 -10.18 0.57
N GLN A 240 -2.56 -11.43 0.43
CA GLN A 240 -2.34 -12.46 1.44
C GLN A 240 -0.91 -13.03 1.41
N ASP A 241 -0.22 -12.98 0.26
CA ASP A 241 1.13 -13.56 0.10
C ASP A 241 2.26 -12.57 0.40
N ILE A 242 2.07 -11.69 1.38
CA ILE A 242 3.15 -10.83 1.87
C ILE A 242 4.07 -11.71 2.73
N ASP A 243 5.36 -11.76 2.37
CA ASP A 243 6.37 -12.42 3.21
C ASP A 243 6.65 -11.53 4.43
N THR A 244 5.89 -11.77 5.49
CA THR A 244 5.85 -10.93 6.69
C THR A 244 7.21 -10.83 7.35
N HIS A 245 7.95 -11.93 7.39
CA HIS A 245 9.27 -12.01 8.02
C HIS A 245 10.33 -11.25 7.21
N GLU A 246 10.32 -11.37 5.88
CA GLU A 246 11.23 -10.61 5.01
C GLU A 246 11.03 -9.09 5.20
N TRP A 247 9.78 -8.63 5.16
CA TRP A 247 9.45 -7.20 5.30
C TRP A 247 9.72 -6.66 6.70
N ARG A 248 9.43 -7.43 7.74
CA ARG A 248 9.79 -7.09 9.12
C ARG A 248 11.30 -6.90 9.26
N SER A 249 12.10 -7.89 8.85
CA SER A 249 13.57 -7.83 8.94
C SER A 249 14.18 -6.68 8.11
N TRP A 250 13.57 -6.34 6.97
CA TRP A 250 14.00 -5.18 6.19
C TRP A 250 13.67 -3.86 6.91
N CYS A 251 12.44 -3.72 7.41
CA CYS A 251 12.02 -2.54 8.14
C CYS A 251 12.80 -2.35 9.45
N GLU A 252 13.12 -3.42 10.18
CA GLU A 252 13.97 -3.35 11.38
C GLU A 252 15.33 -2.70 11.09
N ARG A 253 15.92 -3.01 9.93
CA ARG A 253 17.23 -2.47 9.52
C ARG A 253 17.18 -1.00 9.12
N ILE A 254 16.14 -0.54 8.41
CA ILE A 254 16.04 0.88 8.00
C ILE A 254 15.62 1.78 9.17
N ILE A 255 14.84 1.23 10.11
CA ILE A 255 14.37 1.91 11.32
C ILE A 255 15.44 1.88 12.42
N ALA A 256 16.33 0.88 12.43
CA ALA A 256 17.48 0.86 13.32
C ALA A 256 18.32 2.13 13.18
N GLY A 257 18.56 2.81 14.30
CA GLY A 257 19.38 4.04 14.35
C GLY A 257 18.65 5.34 14.00
N GLN A 258 17.35 5.29 13.68
CA GLN A 258 16.56 6.51 13.42
C GLN A 258 16.21 7.21 14.73
N THR A 259 16.84 8.36 15.00
CA THR A 259 16.67 9.12 16.26
C THR A 259 15.25 9.60 16.49
N TRP A 260 14.52 9.94 15.41
CA TRP A 260 13.15 10.42 15.49
C TRP A 260 12.18 9.35 16.03
N ILE A 261 12.45 8.06 15.78
CA ILE A 261 11.64 6.96 16.34
C ILE A 261 11.87 6.85 17.84
N CYS A 262 13.12 6.95 18.28
CA CYS A 262 13.46 6.95 19.70
C CYS A 262 12.80 8.13 20.45
N GLN A 263 12.75 9.31 19.83
CA GLN A 263 12.08 10.48 20.41
C GLN A 263 10.57 10.26 20.56
N ILE A 264 9.93 9.67 19.56
CA ILE A 264 8.49 9.37 19.61
C ILE A 264 8.20 8.34 20.71
N ALA A 265 9.00 7.28 20.82
CA ALA A 265 8.87 6.28 21.88
C ALA A 265 9.05 6.88 23.29
N GLN A 266 10.00 7.80 23.48
CA GLN A 266 10.18 8.49 24.76
C GLN A 266 9.02 9.44 25.10
N ASN A 267 8.34 9.98 24.08
CA ASN A 267 7.21 10.87 24.27
C ASN A 267 5.91 10.10 24.55
N SER A 268 5.72 8.90 23.97
CA SER A 268 4.56 8.06 24.24
C SER A 268 4.54 7.57 25.69
N GLU A 269 5.70 7.27 26.27
CA GLU A 269 5.83 6.86 27.68
C GLU A 269 5.47 7.94 28.70
N LYS A 270 5.56 9.22 28.32
CA LYS A 270 5.30 10.36 29.22
C LYS A 270 3.82 10.73 29.32
N SER A 271 2.97 10.16 28.46
CA SER A 271 1.53 10.43 28.45
C SER A 271 0.66 9.19 28.79
N PRO A 272 0.94 8.39 29.84
CA PRO A 272 0.15 7.19 30.10
C PRO A 272 -1.22 7.48 30.74
N ASP A 273 -1.44 8.65 31.36
CA ASP A 273 -2.44 8.75 32.43
C ASP A 273 -3.68 9.62 32.15
N LEU A 274 -3.86 10.21 30.97
CA LEU A 274 -5.05 11.04 30.69
C LEU A 274 -6.22 10.29 30.04
N LEU A 275 -6.06 9.01 29.69
CA LEU A 275 -7.12 8.19 29.06
C LEU A 275 -7.62 7.03 29.95
N GLY A 276 -7.06 6.85 31.15
CA GLY A 276 -7.47 5.81 32.10
C GLY A 276 -8.81 6.04 32.81
N SER A 277 -9.51 7.16 32.56
CA SER A 277 -10.72 7.51 33.30
C SER A 277 -11.99 7.73 32.46
N ALA A 278 -12.00 7.34 31.18
CA ALA A 278 -13.22 7.29 30.38
C ALA A 278 -13.57 5.82 30.09
N GLY A 279 -14.30 5.22 31.02
CA GLY A 279 -14.83 3.86 30.87
C GLY A 279 -15.70 3.69 29.63
N GLY A 280 -15.75 2.46 29.14
CA GLY A 280 -16.91 1.93 28.42
C GLY A 280 -17.11 2.42 26.98
N TRP A 281 -16.18 2.12 26.07
CA TRP A 281 -16.56 1.91 24.67
C TRP A 281 -16.81 0.43 24.45
N GLY A 282 -17.96 -0.03 24.96
CA GLY A 282 -18.63 -1.21 24.44
C GLY A 282 -19.09 -0.93 23.02
N LEU A 283 -18.18 -1.01 22.06
CA LEU A 283 -18.54 -1.14 20.65
C LEU A 283 -18.77 -2.64 20.38
N GLY A 284 -19.93 -3.11 20.84
CA GLY A 284 -20.57 -4.29 20.29
C GLY A 284 -20.93 -4.01 18.83
N VAL A 285 -19.99 -4.26 17.93
CA VAL A 285 -20.30 -4.38 16.50
C VAL A 285 -20.70 -5.83 16.28
N GLU A 286 -21.97 -6.14 16.47
CA GLU A 286 -22.56 -7.37 15.95
C GLU A 286 -22.55 -7.29 14.42
N PHE A 287 -21.63 -8.02 13.80
CA PHE A 287 -21.75 -8.39 12.39
C PHE A 287 -22.72 -9.56 12.30
N SER A 288 -23.96 -9.31 11.88
CA SER A 288 -24.84 -10.36 11.36
C SER A 288 -24.42 -10.67 9.92
N LEU A 289 -24.11 -11.96 9.69
CA LEU A 289 -23.95 -12.57 8.37
C LEU A 289 -25.31 -12.69 7.65
#